data_AF-A0A9D4EKP6-F1
#
_entry.id   AF-A0A9D4EKP6-F1
#
_cell.length_a   1.000
_cell.length_b   1.000
_cell.length_c   1.000
_cell.angle_alpha   90.00
_cell.angle_beta   90.00
_cell.angle_gamma   90.00
#
_symmetry.space_group_name_H-M   'P 1'
#
loop_
_entity.id
_entity.type
_entity.pdbx_description
1 polymer ?
#
loop_
_entity_poly.entity_id
_entity_poly.type
_entity_poly.pdbx_seq_one_letter_code
_entity_poly.pdbx_strand_id
1 'polypeptide(L)'
;MIPTAWLWKQENDLSFPIMTQSNAAVDELLKISHCNSSVGCKSSLFSCKRYGLPCTACCSCQTENCDNPNNSKQVCTEDEEDNMDSLKSL
;
A
#
# COMPACT_ATOMS: atom_id res chain seq x y z
N MET A 1 -5.46 12.89 12.72
CA MET A 1 -6.22 12.06 11.77
C MET A 1 -7.68 12.48 11.80
N ILE A 2 -8.32 12.65 10.66
CA ILE A 2 -9.73 13.07 10.57
C ILE A 2 -10.61 11.81 10.43
N PRO A 3 -11.57 11.53 11.33
CA PRO A 3 -12.39 10.30 11.30
C PRO A 3 -13.12 10.07 9.97
N THR A 4 -13.53 11.14 9.28
CA THR A 4 -14.22 11.05 8.00
C THR A 4 -13.35 10.49 6.87
N ALA A 5 -12.02 10.59 6.97
CA ALA A 5 -11.11 9.99 5.98
C ALA A 5 -11.21 8.45 5.94
N TRP A 6 -11.73 7.83 7.01
CA TRP A 6 -11.90 6.38 7.14
C TRP A 6 -13.37 5.94 7.01
N LEU A 7 -14.25 6.82 6.51
CA LEU A 7 -15.69 6.56 6.45
C LEU A 7 -16.32 6.35 7.84
N TRP A 8 -15.82 7.05 8.85
CA TRP A 8 -16.44 7.12 10.17
C TRP A 8 -17.07 8.51 10.38
N LYS A 9 -18.27 8.54 10.95
CA LYS A 9 -18.91 9.77 11.43
C LYS A 9 -18.90 9.80 12.96
N GLN A 10 -18.78 10.99 13.54
CA GLN A 10 -19.01 11.20 14.97
C GLN A 10 -20.39 11.79 15.21
N GLU A 11 -21.14 11.20 16.14
CA GLU A 11 -22.40 11.73 16.65
C GLU A 11 -22.41 11.55 18.18
N ASN A 12 -22.57 12.63 18.94
CA ASN A 12 -22.63 12.61 20.41
C ASN A 12 -21.46 11.84 21.07
N ASP A 13 -20.22 12.17 20.68
CA ASP A 13 -18.98 11.52 21.13
C ASP A 13 -18.84 10.02 20.79
N LEU A 14 -19.79 9.46 20.05
CA LEU A 14 -19.76 8.09 19.56
C LEU A 14 -19.34 8.04 18.10
N SER A 15 -18.57 7.02 17.73
CA SER A 15 -18.10 6.80 16.36
C SER A 15 -18.98 5.76 15.68
N PHE A 16 -19.52 6.12 14.51
CA PHE A 16 -20.37 5.24 13.70
C PHE A 16 -19.74 5.02 12.33
N PRO A 17 -19.75 3.77 11.81
CA PRO A 17 -19.33 3.52 10.45
C PRO A 17 -20.34 4.10 9.46
N ILE A 18 -19.84 4.63 8.35
CA ILE A 18 -20.65 5.09 7.22
C ILE A 18 -20.75 3.92 6.23
N MET A 19 -21.97 3.51 5.91
CA MET A 19 -22.19 2.50 4.87
C MET A 19 -21.82 3.11 3.51
N THR A 20 -20.92 2.45 2.79
CA THR A 20 -20.42 2.91 1.48
C THR A 20 -20.62 1.83 0.41
N GLN A 21 -20.73 2.28 -0.84
CA GLN A 21 -20.63 1.41 -2.02
C GLN A 21 -19.22 1.42 -2.62
N SER A 22 -18.29 2.20 -2.03
CA SER A 22 -16.88 2.18 -2.41
C SER A 22 -16.28 0.80 -2.16
N ASN A 23 -15.31 0.43 -3.00
CA ASN A 23 -14.53 -0.79 -2.80
C ASN A 23 -13.93 -0.81 -1.38
N ALA A 24 -13.89 -2.00 -0.77
CA ALA A 24 -13.37 -2.19 0.58
C ALA A 24 -11.91 -1.71 0.75
N ALA A 25 -11.15 -1.72 -0.35
CA ALA A 25 -9.81 -1.17 -0.44
C ALA A 25 -9.57 -0.63 -1.85
N VAL A 26 -8.56 0.25 -1.99
CA VAL A 26 -8.05 0.62 -3.30
C VAL A 26 -7.43 -0.60 -3.97
N ASP A 27 -7.60 -0.73 -5.30
CA ASP A 27 -7.20 -1.94 -6.05
C ASP A 27 -5.70 -2.27 -5.92
N GLU A 28 -4.86 -1.27 -5.66
CA GLU A 28 -3.43 -1.45 -5.44
C GLU A 28 -3.13 -2.22 -4.15
N LEU A 29 -3.90 -2.00 -3.07
CA LEU A 29 -3.75 -2.76 -1.82
C LEU A 29 -4.14 -4.23 -2.01
N LEU A 30 -5.15 -4.50 -2.84
CA LEU A 30 -5.60 -5.85 -3.16
C LEU A 30 -4.59 -6.65 -3.99
N LYS A 31 -3.65 -5.95 -4.63
CA LYS A 31 -2.55 -6.54 -5.42
C LYS A 31 -1.32 -6.84 -4.56
N ILE A 32 -1.32 -6.56 -3.26
CA ILE A 32 -0.19 -6.90 -2.40
C ILE A 32 -0.14 -8.42 -2.21
N SER A 33 0.82 -9.05 -2.88
CA SER A 33 1.10 -10.48 -2.71
C SER A 33 2.39 -10.68 -1.94
N HIS A 34 2.40 -11.61 -0.98
CA HIS A 34 3.60 -12.04 -0.30
C HIS A 34 4.13 -13.34 -0.93
N CYS A 35 5.42 -13.40 -1.25
CA CYS A 35 6.09 -14.66 -1.57
C CYS A 35 7.04 -15.07 -0.45
N ASN A 36 6.96 -16.33 -0.04
CA ASN A 36 7.85 -16.90 0.97
C ASN A 36 9.10 -17.52 0.33
N SER A 37 9.91 -16.70 -0.35
CA SER A 37 11.18 -17.17 -0.92
C SER A 37 12.33 -16.94 0.06
N SER A 38 13.12 -17.99 0.30
CA SER A 38 14.36 -17.96 1.08
C SER A 38 15.63 -17.92 0.21
N VAL A 39 15.51 -17.98 -1.11
CA VAL A 39 16.65 -18.11 -2.06
C VAL A 39 16.54 -17.19 -3.28
N GLY A 40 15.73 -16.14 -3.18
CA GLY A 40 15.45 -15.20 -4.28
C GLY A 40 14.29 -15.63 -5.20
N CYS A 41 13.80 -14.72 -6.03
CA CYS A 41 12.59 -14.91 -6.86
C CYS A 41 12.90 -15.28 -8.32
N LYS A 42 13.80 -16.25 -8.54
CA LYS A 42 14.20 -16.68 -9.89
C LYS A 42 13.11 -17.48 -10.63
N SER A 43 12.31 -18.26 -9.90
CA SER A 43 11.30 -19.16 -10.49
C SER A 43 9.91 -18.52 -10.60
N SER A 44 9.12 -18.92 -11.60
CA SER A 44 7.69 -18.59 -11.73
C SER A 44 6.79 -19.29 -10.70
N LEU A 45 7.38 -20.09 -9.80
CA LEU A 45 6.69 -20.67 -8.66
C LEU A 45 6.32 -19.65 -7.58
N PHE A 46 7.04 -18.52 -7.50
CA PHE A 46 6.76 -17.48 -6.53
C PHE A 46 5.60 -16.60 -6.99
N SER A 47 4.61 -16.43 -6.11
CA SER A 47 3.38 -15.66 -6.33
C SER A 47 3.66 -14.27 -6.93
N CYS A 48 4.57 -13.49 -6.35
CA CYS A 48 4.92 -12.16 -6.85
C CYS A 48 5.34 -12.20 -8.32
N LYS A 49 6.29 -13.07 -8.68
CA LYS A 49 6.76 -13.20 -10.07
C LYS A 49 5.68 -13.76 -11.01
N ARG A 50 4.91 -14.76 -10.54
CA ARG A 50 3.83 -15.40 -11.31
C ARG A 50 2.74 -14.40 -11.70
N TYR A 51 2.38 -13.50 -10.78
CA TYR A 51 1.36 -12.49 -11.00
C TYR A 51 1.90 -11.18 -11.57
N GLY A 52 3.19 -11.10 -11.91
CA GLY A 52 3.79 -9.89 -12.46
C GLY A 52 3.92 -8.74 -11.46
N LEU A 53 3.95 -9.05 -10.15
CA LEU A 53 3.98 -8.08 -9.06
C LEU A 53 5.41 -7.92 -8.51
N PRO A 54 5.80 -6.72 -8.05
CA PRO A 54 7.03 -6.51 -7.29
C PRO A 54 6.94 -7.20 -5.92
N CYS A 55 8.08 -7.65 -5.40
CA CYS A 55 8.20 -8.10 -4.01
C CYS A 55 8.25 -6.88 -3.08
N THR A 56 7.28 -6.78 -2.19
CA THR A 56 7.19 -5.72 -1.18
C THR A 56 8.06 -6.04 0.04
N ALA A 57 8.19 -5.07 0.97
CA ALA A 57 8.90 -5.24 2.25
C ALA A 57 8.37 -6.41 3.11
N CYS A 58 7.14 -6.88 2.85
CA CYS A 58 6.63 -8.07 3.52
C CYS A 58 7.35 -9.36 3.10
N CYS A 59 8.01 -9.37 1.92
CA CYS A 59 8.67 -10.56 1.37
C CYS A 59 10.06 -10.78 1.95
N SER A 60 10.34 -11.98 2.45
CA SER A 60 11.67 -12.34 2.98
C SER A 60 12.82 -12.20 1.98
N CYS A 61 12.53 -12.29 0.67
CA CYS A 61 13.54 -12.15 -0.37
C CYS A 61 14.03 -10.71 -0.62
N GLN A 62 13.34 -9.68 -0.10
CA GLN A 62 13.76 -8.27 -0.28
C GLN A 62 15.14 -8.00 0.37
N THR A 63 15.42 -8.65 1.51
CA THR A 63 16.67 -8.45 2.27
C THR A 63 17.86 -9.22 1.71
N GLU A 64 17.65 -10.27 0.91
CA GLU A 64 18.69 -11.25 0.54
C GLU A 64 19.02 -11.30 -0.96
N ASN A 65 18.81 -10.19 -1.69
CA ASN A 65 18.86 -10.07 -3.15
C ASN A 65 17.70 -10.80 -3.86
N CYS A 66 16.60 -10.06 -4.07
CA CYS A 66 15.47 -10.54 -4.83
C CYS A 66 15.70 -10.42 -6.36
N ASP A 67 15.76 -11.55 -7.06
CA ASP A 67 15.87 -11.60 -8.53
C ASP A 67 14.53 -11.51 -9.28
N ASN A 68 13.48 -10.95 -8.65
CA ASN A 68 12.21 -10.73 -9.34
C ASN A 68 12.38 -9.58 -10.35
N PRO A 69 12.24 -9.81 -11.67
CA PRO A 69 12.41 -8.76 -12.68
C PRO A 69 11.37 -7.64 -12.54
N ASN A 70 10.25 -7.88 -11.85
CA ASN A 70 9.20 -6.90 -11.60
C ASN A 70 9.54 -5.94 -10.44
N ASN A 71 10.62 -6.16 -9.70
CA ASN A 71 11.12 -5.21 -8.71
C ASN A 71 11.69 -3.98 -9.44
N SER A 72 10.82 -3.13 -9.95
CA SER A 72 11.20 -1.75 -10.21
C SER A 72 11.52 -1.10 -8.87
N LYS A 73 12.57 -0.29 -8.81
CA LYS A 73 12.87 0.54 -7.63
C LYS A 73 11.73 1.57 -7.49
N GLN A 74 10.59 1.17 -6.96
CA GLN A 74 9.65 2.12 -6.41
C GLN A 74 10.26 2.64 -5.12
N VAL A 75 10.80 3.86 -5.22
CA VAL A 75 11.10 4.69 -4.07
C VAL A 75 9.74 5.01 -3.45
N CYS A 76 9.42 4.39 -2.33
CA CYS A 76 8.46 4.97 -1.40
C CYS A 76 9.13 6.26 -0.91
N THR A 77 8.81 7.40 -1.51
CA THR A 77 9.18 8.68 -0.92
C THR A 77 8.33 8.82 0.33
N GLU A 78 8.95 8.54 1.47
CA GLU A 78 8.49 9.02 2.77
C GLU A 78 8.48 10.56 2.68
N ASP A 79 7.30 11.13 2.96
CA ASP A 79 7.09 12.51 3.42
C ASP A 79 7.39 13.67 2.43
N GLU A 80 6.38 14.05 1.63
CA GLU A 80 6.16 15.49 1.37
C GLU A 80 5.30 16.04 2.52
N GLU A 81 5.97 16.40 3.62
CA GLU A 81 5.43 17.32 4.61
C GLU A 81 5.40 18.76 4.04
N ASP A 82 4.24 19.39 4.18
CA ASP A 82 3.97 20.82 4.30
C ASP A 82 4.20 21.77 3.10
N ASN A 83 3.09 22.09 2.40
CA ASN A 83 2.77 23.49 2.11
C ASN A 83 1.24 23.72 2.01
N MET A 84 0.59 23.91 3.16
CA MET A 84 -0.74 24.54 3.23
C MET A 84 -0.58 25.98 3.73
N ASP A 85 0.04 26.85 2.95
CA ASP A 85 0.09 28.29 3.29
C ASP A 85 0.01 29.19 2.03
N SER A 86 -1.07 29.08 1.25
CA SER A 86 -1.38 30.09 0.20
C SER A 86 -2.84 30.16 -0.31
N LEU A 87 -3.85 29.83 0.49
CA LEU A 87 -5.26 30.15 0.14
C LEU A 87 -6.04 30.82 1.28
N LYS A 88 -5.41 31.79 1.95
CA LYS A 88 -6.12 32.90 2.58
C LYS A 88 -5.81 34.20 1.85
N SER A 89 -6.26 34.31 0.62
CA SER A 89 -6.55 35.57 -0.06
C SER A 89 -7.29 35.29 -1.35
N LEU A 90 -8.61 35.24 -1.27
CA LEU A 90 -9.59 35.79 -2.21
C LEU A 90 -10.99 35.63 -1.62
#